data_AF-A0A067S7M7-F1
#
_entry.id   AF-A0A067S7M7-F1
#
_cell.length_a   1.000
_cell.length_b   1.000
_cell.length_c   1.000
_cell.angle_alpha   90.00
_cell.angle_beta   90.00
_cell.angle_gamma   90.00
#
_symmetry.space_group_name_H-M   'P 1'
#
loop_
_entity.id
_entity.type
_entity.pdbx_description
1 polymer ?
#
loop_
_entity_poly.entity_id
_entity_poly.type
_entity_poly.pdbx_seq_one_letter_code
_entity_poly.pdbx_strand_id
1 'polypeptide(L)'
;MYQDSSVKRAAKSESISWQSIPPAVWARLPSDADSPVRQFLEKPPDLIPLNATSSCCCKPTGSRSFFNPTESTKVIDCAVYGISKMWRMSIEIQKCPACKHRYIGPDCREIGIFNWNNRCLFMHDLLEDYTCSYTTSETPIHSWVLTVSRRYQSHGAEFVGEKRFSAVWFAYARILELANDMKCLKCGPEPRVTIWDGVTLAFTRKNILPSLRPPTHIHNNAPRRSTTRYPLNPQCIPDKEVRKSIQFILEGPSLDRTMHLLPENTAEGLAAPSDSTASRQNSEQAMRARLDAIPSATRKLGAVNPSLGRLFDRSFGVESAGGLSVLSVYRRFFRQLAAEESVLQLMTRPVLHNMETFLLDPGTGTLPLLTMFPALYNIIQHELHTDIHIDTLGVCKWLLIRGWTVLLGLISED
;
A
#
# COMPACT_ATOMS: atom_id res chain seq x y z
N MET A 1 17.03 -35.89 22.06
CA MET A 1 16.04 -35.49 23.08
C MET A 1 16.33 -34.03 23.43
N TYR A 2 15.65 -33.10 22.76
CA TYR A 2 15.62 -31.69 23.15
C TYR A 2 14.13 -31.30 23.06
N GLN A 3 13.48 -31.24 24.21
CA GLN A 3 12.16 -30.65 24.35
C GLN A 3 12.34 -29.15 24.23
N ASP A 4 12.02 -28.60 23.06
CA ASP A 4 11.97 -27.17 22.88
C ASP A 4 10.71 -26.63 23.56
N SER A 5 10.94 -25.87 24.61
CA SER A 5 9.97 -25.25 25.49
C SER A 5 9.16 -24.19 24.75
N SER A 6 7.84 -24.40 24.75
CA SER A 6 6.81 -23.35 24.82
C SER A 6 6.92 -22.17 23.85
N VAL A 7 6.96 -22.44 22.54
CA VAL A 7 6.34 -21.51 21.58
C VAL A 7 4.84 -21.48 21.90
N LYS A 8 4.39 -20.41 22.57
CA LYS A 8 2.96 -20.08 22.68
C LYS A 8 2.43 -19.93 21.25
N ARG A 9 1.89 -21.01 20.67
CA ARG A 9 1.10 -20.96 19.43
C ARG A 9 0.11 -19.81 19.62
N ALA A 10 0.21 -18.79 18.77
CA ALA A 10 -0.85 -17.80 18.64
C ALA A 10 -2.14 -18.61 18.45
N ALA A 11 -3.03 -18.59 19.45
CA ALA A 11 -4.25 -19.34 19.38
C ALA A 11 -4.96 -18.90 18.11
N LYS A 12 -5.12 -19.81 17.14
CA LYS A 12 -5.96 -19.57 15.98
C LYS A 12 -7.34 -19.22 16.53
N SER A 13 -7.66 -17.93 16.51
CA SER A 13 -8.97 -17.43 16.89
C SER A 13 -9.90 -17.76 15.73
N GLU A 14 -10.40 -18.99 15.70
CA GLU A 14 -11.46 -19.37 14.76
C GLU A 14 -12.77 -18.71 15.19
N SER A 15 -13.56 -18.28 14.22
CA SER A 15 -14.89 -17.70 14.41
C SER A 15 -15.94 -18.76 14.77
N ILE A 16 -17.06 -18.29 15.33
CA ILE A 16 -18.25 -19.13 15.52
C ILE A 16 -18.86 -19.44 14.16
N SER A 17 -19.04 -18.43 13.30
CA SER A 17 -19.41 -18.64 11.89
C SER A 17 -18.36 -19.45 11.15
N TRP A 18 -18.83 -20.37 10.32
CA TRP A 18 -18.05 -21.41 9.68
C TRP A 18 -18.64 -21.92 8.38
N GLN A 19 -19.94 -21.72 8.17
CA GLN A 19 -20.54 -22.06 6.90
C GLN A 19 -19.93 -21.22 5.79
N SER A 20 -19.68 -21.86 4.65
CA SER A 20 -19.15 -21.18 3.50
C SER A 20 -20.12 -20.10 3.00
N ILE A 21 -19.54 -19.00 2.55
CA ILE A 21 -20.20 -17.77 2.14
C ILE A 21 -19.82 -17.50 0.67
N PRO A 22 -20.78 -17.31 -0.24
CA PRO A 22 -20.45 -16.99 -1.64
C PRO A 22 -19.77 -15.62 -1.73
N PRO A 23 -19.02 -15.30 -2.79
CA PRO A 23 -18.56 -13.94 -3.01
C PRO A 23 -19.72 -12.92 -3.07
N ALA A 24 -19.41 -11.65 -2.79
CA ALA A 24 -20.35 -10.55 -2.97
C ALA A 24 -20.82 -10.49 -4.42
N VAL A 25 -22.06 -10.05 -4.70
CA VAL A 25 -22.67 -10.13 -6.04
C VAL A 25 -21.79 -9.49 -7.13
N TRP A 26 -21.18 -8.34 -6.83
CA TRP A 26 -20.27 -7.63 -7.75
C TRP A 26 -18.94 -8.35 -8.00
N ALA A 27 -18.57 -9.31 -7.13
CA ALA A 27 -17.37 -10.13 -7.22
C ALA A 27 -17.64 -11.54 -7.74
N ARG A 28 -18.90 -11.91 -8.00
CA ARG A 28 -19.26 -13.26 -8.44
C ARG A 28 -18.88 -13.48 -9.90
N LEU A 29 -18.43 -14.68 -10.20
CA LEU A 29 -18.25 -15.18 -11.56
C LEU A 29 -19.51 -15.88 -12.06
N PRO A 30 -19.72 -15.98 -13.38
CA PRO A 30 -20.83 -16.76 -13.94
C PRO A 30 -20.80 -18.25 -13.57
N SER A 31 -19.64 -18.77 -13.15
CA SER A 31 -19.45 -20.15 -12.71
C SER A 31 -19.72 -20.38 -11.22
N ASP A 32 -19.89 -19.31 -10.44
CA ASP A 32 -20.18 -19.44 -9.02
C ASP A 32 -21.57 -20.03 -8.83
N ALA A 33 -21.74 -20.86 -7.79
CA ALA A 33 -23.03 -21.45 -7.50
C ALA A 33 -24.10 -20.36 -7.27
N ASP A 34 -25.31 -20.62 -7.76
CA ASP A 34 -26.49 -19.81 -7.45
C ASP A 34 -26.77 -19.89 -5.95
N SER A 35 -26.11 -19.01 -5.21
CA SER A 35 -26.27 -18.90 -3.77
C SER A 35 -27.37 -17.86 -3.50
N PRO A 36 -28.30 -18.15 -2.58
CA PRO A 36 -29.44 -17.28 -2.31
C PRO A 36 -28.96 -15.84 -2.10
N VAL A 37 -29.67 -14.91 -2.73
CA VAL A 37 -29.43 -13.47 -2.59
C VAL A 37 -29.45 -13.16 -1.10
N ARG A 38 -28.33 -12.65 -0.59
CA ARG A 38 -28.23 -12.32 0.82
C ARG A 38 -29.22 -11.22 1.14
N GLN A 39 -29.92 -11.38 2.27
CA GLN A 39 -30.84 -10.35 2.73
C GLN A 39 -30.02 -9.17 3.25
N PHE A 40 -30.20 -8.02 2.63
CA PHE A 40 -29.81 -6.75 3.23
C PHE A 40 -30.65 -6.55 4.49
N LEU A 41 -29.99 -6.42 5.64
CA LEU A 41 -30.67 -6.19 6.90
C LEU A 41 -30.61 -4.71 7.26
N GLU A 42 -31.75 -4.03 7.26
CA GLU A 42 -31.82 -2.67 7.82
C GLU A 42 -31.58 -2.67 9.34
N LYS A 43 -32.00 -3.74 10.02
CA LYS A 43 -31.82 -3.97 11.45
C LYS A 43 -31.66 -5.47 11.72
N PRO A 44 -30.70 -5.89 12.57
CA PRO A 44 -30.64 -7.26 13.05
C PRO A 44 -31.88 -7.63 13.90
N PRO A 45 -32.23 -8.93 14.00
CA PRO A 45 -33.32 -9.39 14.87
C PRO A 45 -32.98 -9.19 16.35
N ASP A 46 -33.98 -8.84 17.17
CA ASP A 46 -33.84 -8.53 18.60
C ASP A 46 -33.20 -9.70 19.40
N LEU A 47 -33.50 -10.93 19.00
CA LEU A 47 -32.88 -12.16 19.51
C LEU A 47 -32.37 -13.01 18.34
N ILE A 48 -31.11 -13.45 18.43
CA ILE A 48 -30.51 -14.41 17.50
C ILE A 48 -30.52 -15.81 18.16
N PRO A 49 -31.41 -16.73 17.72
CA PRO A 49 -31.57 -18.03 18.36
C PRO A 49 -30.49 -19.03 17.96
N LEU A 50 -30.30 -20.07 18.77
CA LEU A 50 -29.53 -21.25 18.36
C LEU A 50 -30.32 -22.03 17.30
N ASN A 51 -29.59 -22.70 16.42
CA ASN A 51 -30.12 -23.47 15.31
C ASN A 51 -29.25 -24.72 15.03
N ALA A 52 -29.63 -25.53 14.05
CA ALA A 52 -28.92 -26.76 13.71
C ALA A 52 -27.46 -26.54 13.25
N THR A 53 -27.11 -25.34 12.81
CA THR A 53 -25.76 -24.99 12.31
C THR A 53 -24.88 -24.39 13.41
N SER A 54 -25.46 -24.15 14.59
CA SER A 54 -24.80 -23.57 15.75
C SER A 54 -23.67 -24.47 16.25
N SER A 55 -22.50 -23.86 16.47
CA SER A 55 -21.31 -24.62 16.80
C SER A 55 -20.31 -23.86 17.67
N CYS A 56 -19.30 -24.59 18.14
CA CYS A 56 -18.14 -24.07 18.85
C CYS A 56 -16.85 -24.52 18.15
N CYS A 57 -15.95 -23.57 17.92
CA CYS A 57 -14.63 -23.73 17.27
C CYS A 57 -13.52 -24.20 18.24
N CYS A 58 -13.86 -25.02 19.23
CA CYS A 58 -12.91 -25.39 20.29
C CYS A 58 -11.95 -26.52 19.92
N LYS A 59 -12.23 -27.30 18.87
CA LYS A 59 -11.39 -28.44 18.50
C LYS A 59 -10.35 -27.99 17.46
N PRO A 60 -9.06 -28.30 17.65
CA PRO A 60 -7.97 -27.80 16.80
C PRO A 60 -7.88 -28.47 15.41
N THR A 61 -8.66 -29.52 15.15
CA THR A 61 -8.63 -30.31 13.90
C THR A 61 -9.59 -29.82 12.82
N GLY A 62 -10.22 -28.64 13.01
CA GLY A 62 -11.29 -28.15 12.14
C GLY A 62 -12.65 -28.81 12.39
N SER A 63 -12.70 -29.87 13.22
CA SER A 63 -13.97 -30.41 13.71
C SER A 63 -14.64 -29.44 14.69
N ARG A 64 -15.98 -29.47 14.74
CA ARG A 64 -16.75 -28.56 15.61
C ARG A 64 -17.56 -29.33 16.63
N SER A 65 -17.93 -28.65 17.72
CA SER A 65 -18.91 -29.13 18.69
C SER A 65 -20.23 -28.44 18.40
N PHE A 66 -21.26 -29.22 18.07
CA PHE A 66 -22.55 -28.71 17.63
C PHE A 66 -23.52 -28.56 18.80
N PHE A 67 -24.51 -27.69 18.60
CA PHE A 67 -25.64 -27.49 19.49
C PHE A 67 -26.40 -28.79 19.74
N ASN A 68 -26.73 -29.04 21.02
CA ASN A 68 -27.63 -30.11 21.43
C ASN A 68 -28.96 -29.51 21.92
N PRO A 69 -30.09 -29.74 21.22
CA PRO A 69 -31.40 -29.21 21.63
C PRO A 69 -31.88 -29.65 23.01
N THR A 70 -31.35 -30.74 23.58
CA THR A 70 -31.77 -31.25 24.90
C THR A 70 -31.07 -30.57 26.07
N GLU A 71 -30.03 -29.78 25.81
CA GLU A 71 -29.18 -29.17 26.83
C GLU A 71 -29.58 -27.71 27.07
N SER A 72 -29.42 -27.23 28.32
CA SER A 72 -29.82 -25.87 28.69
C SER A 72 -29.12 -24.80 27.84
N THR A 73 -29.88 -23.79 27.44
CA THR A 73 -29.40 -22.61 26.72
C THR A 73 -29.43 -21.38 27.63
N LYS A 74 -28.69 -20.34 27.25
CA LYS A 74 -28.67 -19.05 27.92
C LYS A 74 -28.76 -17.94 26.89
N VAL A 75 -29.45 -16.86 27.23
CA VAL A 75 -29.43 -15.61 26.45
C VAL A 75 -28.37 -14.67 27.03
N ILE A 76 -27.56 -14.06 26.18
CA ILE A 76 -26.60 -13.01 26.55
C ILE A 76 -26.71 -11.81 25.61
N ASP A 77 -26.19 -10.66 26.05
CA ASP A 77 -26.04 -9.49 25.21
C ASP A 77 -24.86 -9.64 24.23
N CYS A 78 -25.05 -9.12 23.03
CA CYS A 78 -24.03 -9.02 22.00
C CYS A 78 -24.12 -7.68 21.24
N ALA A 79 -23.02 -7.32 20.59
CA ALA A 79 -22.93 -6.16 19.71
C ALA A 79 -22.86 -6.63 18.25
N VAL A 80 -23.78 -6.12 17.42
CA VAL A 80 -23.79 -6.33 15.97
C VAL A 80 -23.30 -5.05 15.31
N TYR A 81 -22.19 -5.10 14.58
CA TYR A 81 -21.62 -3.95 13.87
C TYR A 81 -22.09 -3.93 12.41
N GLY A 82 -22.70 -2.83 11.98
CA GLY A 82 -23.03 -2.54 10.58
C GLY A 82 -22.21 -1.39 10.00
N ILE A 83 -22.56 -0.95 8.79
CA ILE A 83 -21.82 0.09 8.06
C ILE A 83 -21.80 1.44 8.80
N SER A 84 -22.91 1.83 9.43
CA SER A 84 -23.06 3.17 10.02
C SER A 84 -23.23 3.18 11.54
N LYS A 85 -23.65 2.06 12.13
CA LYS A 85 -23.93 1.97 13.57
C LYS A 85 -23.79 0.55 14.10
N MET A 86 -23.73 0.45 15.43
CA MET A 86 -23.77 -0.81 16.17
C MET A 86 -25.11 -0.95 16.89
N TRP A 87 -25.64 -2.17 16.91
CA TRP A 87 -26.84 -2.53 17.68
C TRP A 87 -26.48 -3.44 18.84
N ARG A 88 -27.11 -3.20 20.00
CA ARG A 88 -27.08 -4.11 21.15
C ARG A 88 -28.26 -5.06 21.05
N MET A 89 -27.96 -6.34 20.91
CA MET A 89 -28.94 -7.40 20.65
C MET A 89 -28.76 -8.52 21.66
N SER A 90 -29.69 -9.47 21.68
CA SER A 90 -29.56 -10.69 22.44
C SER A 90 -29.22 -11.87 21.54
N ILE A 91 -28.44 -12.83 22.05
CA ILE A 91 -28.05 -14.05 21.35
C ILE A 91 -28.17 -15.25 22.29
N GLU A 92 -28.73 -16.34 21.78
CA GLU A 92 -28.76 -17.61 22.47
C GLU A 92 -27.43 -18.34 22.34
N ILE A 93 -26.96 -18.89 23.46
CA ILE A 93 -25.71 -19.63 23.55
C ILE A 93 -25.91 -20.88 24.40
N GLN A 94 -25.07 -21.89 24.14
CA GLN A 94 -25.04 -23.12 24.93
C GLN A 94 -23.61 -23.39 25.40
N LYS A 95 -23.44 -23.84 26.65
CA LYS A 95 -22.09 -24.17 27.15
C LYS A 95 -21.53 -25.34 26.36
N CYS A 96 -20.33 -25.19 25.79
CA CYS A 96 -19.76 -26.23 24.94
C CYS A 96 -19.41 -27.48 25.79
N PRO A 97 -19.98 -28.67 25.52
CA PRO A 97 -19.72 -29.87 26.32
C PRO A 97 -18.28 -30.38 26.15
N ALA A 98 -17.64 -30.12 25.00
CA ALA A 98 -16.31 -30.61 24.69
C ALA A 98 -15.20 -29.86 25.43
N CYS A 99 -15.22 -28.52 25.42
CA CYS A 99 -14.15 -27.72 26.04
C CYS A 99 -14.54 -27.08 27.36
N LYS A 100 -15.84 -27.01 27.70
CA LYS A 100 -16.40 -26.41 28.93
C LYS A 100 -16.08 -24.92 29.18
N HIS A 101 -15.15 -24.32 28.44
CA HIS A 101 -14.69 -22.94 28.58
C HIS A 101 -15.32 -21.97 27.58
N ARG A 102 -15.74 -22.46 26.41
CA ARG A 102 -16.38 -21.66 25.36
C ARG A 102 -17.88 -21.96 25.28
N TYR A 103 -18.56 -21.13 24.49
CA TYR A 103 -19.97 -21.30 24.20
C TYR A 103 -20.17 -21.63 22.72
N ILE A 104 -21.08 -22.54 22.46
CA ILE A 104 -21.71 -22.75 21.16
C ILE A 104 -22.59 -21.54 20.89
N GLY A 105 -22.53 -21.03 19.67
CA GLY A 105 -23.44 -19.98 19.20
C GLY A 105 -23.84 -20.17 17.74
N PRO A 106 -24.81 -19.38 17.28
CA PRO A 106 -25.34 -19.46 15.92
C PRO A 106 -24.34 -19.00 14.87
N ASP A 107 -24.38 -19.65 13.70
CA ASP A 107 -23.55 -19.33 12.55
C ASP A 107 -23.99 -18.02 11.88
N CYS A 108 -25.29 -17.77 11.83
CA CYS A 108 -25.93 -16.55 11.35
C CYS A 108 -25.75 -16.22 9.85
N ARG A 109 -25.20 -17.13 9.03
CA ARG A 109 -25.05 -16.91 7.59
C ARG A 109 -26.37 -16.56 6.90
N GLU A 110 -27.45 -17.25 7.28
CA GLU A 110 -28.79 -17.11 6.71
C GLU A 110 -29.42 -15.73 6.91
N ILE A 111 -29.02 -15.02 7.98
CA ILE A 111 -29.45 -13.65 8.27
C ILE A 111 -28.38 -12.62 7.90
N GLY A 112 -27.34 -12.98 7.16
CA GLY A 112 -26.34 -12.00 6.72
C GLY A 112 -25.45 -11.44 7.84
N ILE A 113 -25.22 -12.20 8.92
CA ILE A 113 -24.38 -11.79 10.05
C ILE A 113 -23.23 -12.79 10.24
N PHE A 114 -22.03 -12.27 10.41
CA PHE A 114 -20.84 -13.02 10.79
C PHE A 114 -20.64 -12.97 12.31
N ASN A 115 -20.81 -14.10 12.98
CA ASN A 115 -20.57 -14.29 14.40
C ASN A 115 -19.09 -14.61 14.68
N TRP A 116 -18.37 -13.60 15.18
CA TRP A 116 -16.95 -13.76 15.53
C TRP A 116 -16.77 -14.58 16.82
N ASN A 117 -17.48 -14.24 17.90
CA ASN A 117 -17.24 -14.82 19.23
C ASN A 117 -18.43 -14.80 20.20
N ASN A 118 -19.67 -14.76 19.70
CA ASN A 118 -20.93 -14.62 20.44
C ASN A 118 -21.14 -13.29 21.18
N ARG A 119 -20.15 -12.38 21.20
CA ARG A 119 -20.27 -11.05 21.81
C ARG A 119 -20.10 -9.93 20.79
N CYS A 120 -19.29 -10.17 19.77
CA CYS A 120 -19.07 -9.28 18.65
C CYS A 120 -19.51 -10.01 17.39
N LEU A 121 -20.47 -9.44 16.68
CA LEU A 121 -20.99 -9.93 15.43
C LEU A 121 -20.89 -8.78 14.41
N PHE A 122 -20.75 -9.13 13.14
CA PHE A 122 -20.52 -8.15 12.07
C PHE A 122 -21.47 -8.47 10.94
N MET A 123 -22.21 -7.48 10.46
CA MET A 123 -23.02 -7.66 9.25
C MET A 123 -22.11 -7.97 8.07
N HIS A 124 -22.57 -8.84 7.18
CA HIS A 124 -21.84 -9.15 5.96
C HIS A 124 -21.59 -7.90 5.12
N ASP A 125 -22.56 -7.00 5.01
CA ASP A 125 -22.43 -5.75 4.25
C ASP A 125 -21.26 -4.87 4.75
N LEU A 126 -21.00 -4.85 6.05
CA LEU A 126 -19.86 -4.14 6.62
C LEU A 126 -18.51 -4.76 6.19
N LEU A 127 -18.44 -6.09 6.18
CA LEU A 127 -17.24 -6.84 5.78
C LEU A 127 -17.02 -6.78 4.27
N GLU A 128 -18.11 -6.72 3.50
CA GLU A 128 -18.10 -6.54 2.05
C GLU A 128 -17.75 -5.11 1.64
N ASP A 129 -18.19 -4.08 2.38
CA ASP A 129 -17.81 -2.68 2.13
C ASP A 129 -16.29 -2.50 2.22
N TYR A 130 -15.64 -3.12 3.22
CA TYR A 130 -14.18 -3.14 3.26
C TYR A 130 -13.58 -3.93 2.10
N THR A 131 -14.12 -5.12 1.80
CA THR A 131 -13.64 -5.94 0.67
C THR A 131 -13.71 -5.17 -0.64
N CYS A 132 -14.80 -4.45 -0.89
CA CYS A 132 -14.99 -3.58 -2.05
C CYS A 132 -13.97 -2.43 -2.06
N SER A 133 -13.79 -1.74 -0.94
CA SER A 133 -12.81 -0.64 -0.84
C SER A 133 -11.38 -1.13 -1.10
N TYR A 134 -11.05 -2.30 -0.56
CA TYR A 134 -9.75 -2.95 -0.74
C TYR A 134 -9.51 -3.35 -2.21
N THR A 135 -10.49 -3.94 -2.89
CA THR A 135 -10.33 -4.39 -4.28
C THR A 135 -10.41 -3.27 -5.31
N THR A 136 -11.17 -2.20 -5.04
CA THR A 136 -11.39 -1.10 -6.00
C THR A 136 -10.37 0.02 -5.90
N SER A 137 -9.83 0.28 -4.71
CA SER A 137 -8.97 1.44 -4.44
C SER A 137 -7.75 1.12 -3.58
N GLU A 138 -7.45 -0.18 -3.40
CA GLU A 138 -6.31 -0.65 -2.60
C GLU A 138 -6.33 -0.10 -1.15
N THR A 139 -7.52 0.24 -0.64
CA THR A 139 -7.66 0.92 0.64
C THR A 139 -7.14 0.03 1.77
N PRO A 140 -6.12 0.46 2.54
CA PRO A 140 -5.63 -0.31 3.68
C PRO A 140 -6.66 -0.42 4.81
N ILE A 141 -6.63 -1.52 5.57
CA ILE A 141 -7.49 -1.73 6.76
C ILE A 141 -7.48 -0.50 7.67
N HIS A 142 -6.29 0.06 7.95
CA HIS A 142 -6.15 1.22 8.83
C HIS A 142 -7.00 2.41 8.34
N SER A 143 -6.85 2.79 7.07
CA SER A 143 -7.56 3.92 6.46
C SER A 143 -9.07 3.70 6.42
N TRP A 144 -9.51 2.47 6.13
CA TRP A 144 -10.93 2.14 6.12
C TRP A 144 -11.52 2.15 7.53
N VAL A 145 -10.86 1.53 8.52
CA VAL A 145 -11.31 1.53 9.93
C VAL A 145 -11.39 2.96 10.47
N LEU A 146 -10.43 3.83 10.14
CA LEU A 146 -10.47 5.24 10.52
C LEU A 146 -11.70 5.95 9.94
N THR A 147 -12.03 5.67 8.67
CA THR A 147 -13.19 6.23 7.98
C THR A 147 -14.51 5.78 8.63
N VAL A 148 -14.67 4.49 8.88
CA VAL A 148 -15.86 3.95 9.56
C VAL A 148 -15.96 4.44 11.00
N SER A 149 -14.82 4.58 11.70
CA SER A 149 -14.79 5.13 13.06
C SER A 149 -15.32 6.56 13.12
N ARG A 150 -14.93 7.42 12.16
CA ARG A 150 -15.45 8.79 12.04
C ARG A 150 -16.96 8.82 11.74
N ARG A 151 -17.44 7.87 10.92
CA ARG A 151 -18.89 7.70 10.66
C ARG A 151 -19.64 7.33 11.94
N TYR A 152 -19.12 6.40 12.73
CA TYR A 152 -19.70 6.00 14.02
C TYR A 152 -19.70 7.15 15.04
N GLN A 153 -18.62 7.95 15.10
CA GLN A 153 -18.53 9.12 15.96
C GLN A 153 -19.63 10.15 15.64
N SER A 154 -19.98 10.30 14.35
CA SER A 154 -21.08 11.18 13.92
C SER A 154 -22.44 10.75 14.45
N HIS A 155 -22.57 9.48 14.87
CA HIS A 155 -23.76 8.91 15.50
C HIS A 155 -23.60 8.66 17.01
N GLY A 156 -22.55 9.22 17.64
CA GLY A 156 -22.30 9.06 19.07
C GLY A 156 -21.91 7.64 19.49
N ALA A 157 -21.39 6.83 18.57
CA ALA A 157 -20.95 5.47 18.81
C ALA A 157 -19.45 5.29 18.54
N GLU A 158 -18.87 4.21 19.08
CA GLU A 158 -17.49 3.82 18.82
C GLU A 158 -17.45 2.57 17.93
N PHE A 159 -16.61 2.59 16.89
CA PHE A 159 -16.35 1.42 16.07
C PHE A 159 -15.28 0.53 16.70
N VAL A 160 -15.13 -0.70 16.22
CA VAL A 160 -14.07 -1.59 16.70
C VAL A 160 -12.68 -1.08 16.29
N GLY A 161 -11.69 -1.27 17.17
CA GLY A 161 -10.30 -0.98 16.84
C GLY A 161 -9.73 -1.85 15.71
N GLU A 162 -8.75 -1.30 15.00
CA GLU A 162 -8.13 -1.87 13.79
C GLU A 162 -7.71 -3.33 13.95
N LYS A 163 -6.99 -3.65 15.03
CA LYS A 163 -6.50 -5.01 15.30
C LYS A 163 -7.65 -6.03 15.39
N ARG A 164 -8.78 -5.63 15.97
CA ARG A 164 -9.97 -6.49 16.09
C ARG A 164 -10.65 -6.65 14.74
N PHE A 165 -10.86 -5.56 14.01
CA PHE A 165 -11.48 -5.61 12.69
C PHE A 165 -10.65 -6.46 11.72
N SER A 166 -9.33 -6.29 11.70
CA SER A 166 -8.43 -7.09 10.86
C SER A 166 -8.57 -8.59 11.16
N ALA A 167 -8.57 -8.98 12.43
CA ALA A 167 -8.76 -10.38 12.81
C ALA A 167 -10.12 -10.95 12.36
N VAL A 168 -11.18 -10.14 12.49
CA VAL A 168 -12.54 -10.49 12.06
C VAL A 168 -12.60 -10.66 10.55
N TRP A 169 -12.08 -9.68 9.79
CA TRP A 169 -12.11 -9.73 8.33
C TRP A 169 -11.31 -10.92 7.79
N PHE A 170 -10.13 -11.20 8.32
CA PHE A 170 -9.36 -12.39 7.92
C PHE A 170 -10.05 -13.71 8.30
N ALA A 171 -10.92 -13.72 9.30
CA ALA A 171 -11.71 -14.90 9.62
C ALA A 171 -12.91 -15.05 8.68
N TYR A 172 -13.56 -13.94 8.34
CA TYR A 172 -14.60 -13.88 7.31
C TYR A 172 -14.06 -14.31 5.93
N ALA A 173 -12.91 -13.78 5.53
CA ALA A 173 -12.28 -14.11 4.25
C ALA A 173 -11.96 -15.61 4.09
N ARG A 174 -11.71 -16.34 5.19
CA ARG A 174 -11.47 -17.79 5.14
C ARG A 174 -12.71 -18.62 4.84
N ILE A 175 -13.90 -18.09 5.14
CA ILE A 175 -15.16 -18.78 4.85
C ILE A 175 -15.78 -18.30 3.54
N LEU A 176 -15.16 -17.33 2.85
CA LEU A 176 -15.56 -16.97 1.49
C LEU A 176 -15.19 -18.11 0.52
N GLU A 177 -16.13 -18.50 -0.32
CA GLU A 177 -15.94 -19.48 -1.41
C GLU A 177 -15.19 -18.84 -2.59
N LEU A 178 -13.92 -18.52 -2.36
CA LEU A 178 -13.00 -18.03 -3.40
C LEU A 178 -12.21 -19.19 -4.04
N ALA A 179 -12.74 -20.41 -3.98
CA ALA A 179 -12.08 -21.60 -4.49
C ALA A 179 -12.57 -21.90 -5.92
N ASN A 180 -11.66 -22.41 -6.76
CA ASN A 180 -11.88 -22.91 -8.13
C ASN A 180 -11.89 -21.87 -9.27
N ASP A 181 -11.61 -20.60 -9.01
CA ASP A 181 -11.70 -19.51 -9.99
C ASP A 181 -10.35 -19.07 -10.59
N MET A 182 -9.24 -19.27 -9.87
CA MET A 182 -7.89 -18.94 -10.34
C MET A 182 -7.31 -20.00 -11.29
N LYS A 183 -8.14 -20.54 -12.20
CA LYS A 183 -7.71 -21.43 -13.29
C LYS A 183 -7.35 -20.59 -14.50
N CYS A 184 -6.06 -20.52 -14.81
CA CYS A 184 -5.63 -19.94 -16.07
C CYS A 184 -6.24 -20.74 -17.22
N LEU A 185 -6.97 -20.08 -18.12
CA LEU A 185 -7.58 -20.74 -19.29
C LEU A 185 -6.56 -21.48 -20.17
N LYS A 186 -5.30 -21.03 -20.15
CA LYS A 186 -4.20 -21.65 -20.89
C LYS A 186 -3.43 -22.70 -20.08
N CYS A 187 -3.25 -22.48 -18.78
CA CYS A 187 -2.33 -23.28 -17.96
C CYS A 187 -3.04 -24.25 -17.01
N GLY A 188 -4.37 -24.23 -16.93
CA GLY A 188 -5.14 -25.08 -16.04
C GLY A 188 -5.14 -24.59 -14.58
N PRO A 189 -5.69 -25.40 -13.66
CA PRO A 189 -5.84 -25.02 -12.24
C PRO A 189 -4.49 -24.98 -11.50
N GLU A 190 -3.47 -25.62 -12.06
CA GLU A 190 -2.12 -25.71 -11.51
C GLU A 190 -1.10 -25.23 -12.56
N PRO A 191 -1.05 -23.91 -12.84
CA PRO A 191 -0.04 -23.37 -13.75
C PRO A 191 1.37 -23.69 -13.24
N ARG A 192 2.28 -24.08 -14.14
CA ARG A 192 3.69 -24.36 -13.79
C ARG A 192 4.38 -23.16 -13.12
N VAL A 193 3.93 -21.94 -13.44
CA VAL A 193 4.42 -20.68 -12.88
C VAL A 193 3.24 -19.73 -12.71
N THR A 194 3.01 -19.26 -11.48
CA THR A 194 2.05 -18.19 -11.17
C THR A 194 2.81 -16.92 -10.81
N ILE A 195 2.60 -15.85 -11.57
CA ILE A 195 3.10 -14.51 -11.23
C ILE A 195 1.98 -13.81 -10.48
N TRP A 196 2.24 -13.44 -9.23
CA TRP A 196 1.33 -12.65 -8.42
C TRP A 196 1.86 -11.23 -8.39
N ASP A 197 0.99 -10.24 -8.64
CA ASP A 197 1.32 -8.85 -8.33
C ASP A 197 1.34 -8.74 -6.80
N GLY A 198 2.54 -8.65 -6.24
CA GLY A 198 2.77 -8.83 -4.82
C GLY A 198 2.66 -7.51 -4.07
N VAL A 199 1.79 -7.45 -3.06
CA VAL A 199 1.92 -6.44 -2.00
C VAL A 199 3.15 -6.82 -1.17
N THR A 200 4.16 -5.94 -1.16
CA THR A 200 5.36 -6.14 -0.35
C THR A 200 5.05 -5.87 1.12
N LEU A 201 4.94 -6.93 1.93
CA LEU A 201 4.91 -6.83 3.39
C LEU A 201 6.34 -6.84 3.93
N ALA A 202 6.87 -5.67 4.27
CA ALA A 202 8.17 -5.56 4.92
C ALA A 202 8.06 -5.88 6.41
N PHE A 203 8.68 -7.00 6.85
CA PHE A 203 8.87 -7.29 8.27
C PHE A 203 10.22 -6.73 8.72
N THR A 204 10.26 -6.09 9.90
CA THR A 204 11.55 -5.78 10.53
C THR A 204 12.30 -7.09 10.81
N ARG A 205 13.63 -7.11 10.60
CA ARG A 205 14.47 -8.32 10.75
C ARG A 205 14.27 -9.05 12.09
N LYS A 206 13.96 -8.31 13.16
CA LYS A 206 13.63 -8.84 14.49
C LYS A 206 12.33 -9.66 14.57
N ASN A 207 11.43 -9.51 13.59
CA ASN A 207 10.14 -10.19 13.51
C ASN A 207 10.15 -11.38 12.53
N ILE A 208 11.29 -11.67 11.90
CA ILE A 208 11.45 -12.82 11.01
C ILE A 208 11.73 -14.05 11.89
N LEU A 209 10.73 -14.91 12.05
CA LEU A 209 10.90 -16.20 12.71
C LEU A 209 11.60 -17.20 11.76
N PRO A 210 12.41 -18.15 12.27
CA PRO A 210 13.02 -19.21 11.44
C PRO A 210 11.99 -20.10 10.70
N SER A 211 10.76 -20.13 11.22
CA SER A 211 9.63 -20.84 10.62
C SER A 211 8.94 -20.08 9.50
N LEU A 212 9.22 -18.78 9.34
CA LEU A 212 8.69 -17.97 8.27
C LEU A 212 9.46 -18.31 6.99
N ARG A 213 8.91 -19.20 6.18
CA ARG A 213 9.40 -19.47 4.84
C ARG A 213 8.43 -18.85 3.84
N PRO A 214 8.93 -18.21 2.77
CA PRO A 214 8.04 -17.83 1.68
C PRO A 214 7.29 -19.09 1.20
N PRO A 215 6.00 -18.97 0.81
CA PRO A 215 5.21 -20.09 0.29
C PRO A 215 5.66 -20.48 -1.13
N THR A 216 6.98 -20.55 -1.35
CA THR A 216 7.61 -20.84 -2.63
C THR A 216 8.34 -22.16 -2.49
N HIS A 217 7.92 -23.16 -3.26
CA HIS A 217 8.70 -24.37 -3.46
C HIS A 217 9.69 -24.13 -4.60
N ILE A 218 10.99 -24.25 -4.31
CA ILE A 218 12.03 -24.21 -5.35
C ILE A 218 11.94 -25.55 -6.08
N HIS A 219 11.52 -25.53 -7.34
CA HIS A 219 11.49 -26.72 -8.18
C HIS A 219 12.89 -27.34 -8.29
N ASN A 220 13.00 -28.68 -8.36
CA ASN A 220 14.30 -29.38 -8.42
C ASN A 220 15.19 -28.91 -9.58
N ASN A 221 14.56 -28.50 -10.69
CA ASN A 221 15.22 -27.97 -11.88
C ASN A 221 15.15 -26.44 -11.98
N ALA A 222 14.83 -25.73 -10.88
CA ALA A 222 14.82 -24.28 -10.90
C ALA A 222 16.22 -23.76 -11.28
N PRO A 223 16.33 -22.78 -12.20
CA PRO A 223 17.62 -22.19 -12.54
C PRO A 223 18.31 -21.68 -11.28
N ARG A 224 19.45 -22.30 -10.93
CA ARG A 224 20.27 -21.84 -9.80
C ARG A 224 21.26 -20.83 -10.33
N ARG A 225 20.98 -19.55 -10.09
CA ARG A 225 21.95 -18.48 -10.36
C ARG A 225 22.91 -18.38 -9.17
N SER A 226 24.00 -19.14 -9.21
CA SER A 226 25.05 -19.13 -8.17
C SER A 226 25.76 -17.78 -8.06
N THR A 227 25.71 -16.97 -9.11
CA THR A 227 26.33 -15.65 -9.23
C THR A 227 25.29 -14.61 -9.62
N THR A 228 24.22 -14.46 -8.83
CA THR A 228 23.37 -13.27 -8.95
C THR A 228 24.10 -12.09 -8.30
N ARG A 229 24.93 -11.39 -9.09
CA ARG A 229 25.50 -10.11 -8.68
C ARG A 229 24.46 -9.03 -8.92
N TYR A 230 24.03 -8.36 -7.86
CA TYR A 230 23.32 -7.10 -8.04
C TYR A 230 24.28 -6.12 -8.74
N PRO A 231 23.83 -5.39 -9.77
CA PRO A 231 24.67 -4.42 -10.44
C PRO A 231 25.19 -3.43 -9.40
N LEU A 232 26.50 -3.19 -9.42
CA LEU A 232 27.12 -2.20 -8.54
C LEU A 232 26.56 -0.82 -8.90
N ASN A 233 25.82 -0.23 -7.95
CA ASN A 233 25.12 1.05 -8.09
C ASN A 233 24.05 1.03 -9.20
N PRO A 234 22.84 0.48 -8.98
CA PRO A 234 21.78 0.52 -9.99
C PRO A 234 21.16 1.91 -10.20
N GLN A 235 21.40 2.87 -9.30
CA GLN A 235 20.77 4.19 -9.30
C GLN A 235 21.15 5.04 -10.52
N CYS A 236 20.25 5.96 -10.92
CA CYS A 236 20.53 6.94 -11.98
C CYS A 236 21.83 7.69 -11.72
N ILE A 237 21.93 8.29 -10.53
CA ILE A 237 23.14 8.93 -10.01
C ILE A 237 23.81 7.94 -9.07
N PRO A 238 24.99 7.37 -9.40
CA PRO A 238 25.62 6.34 -8.56
C PRO A 238 26.06 6.85 -7.18
N ASP A 239 26.51 8.09 -7.10
CA ASP A 239 27.02 8.68 -5.85
C ASP A 239 25.88 9.05 -4.89
N LYS A 240 25.89 8.42 -3.71
CA LYS A 240 24.90 8.62 -2.65
C LYS A 240 24.91 10.03 -2.07
N GLU A 241 26.08 10.65 -1.94
CA GLU A 241 26.21 11.98 -1.36
C GLU A 241 25.69 13.05 -2.34
N VAL A 242 25.80 12.80 -3.64
CA VAL A 242 25.15 13.64 -4.66
C VAL A 242 23.63 13.51 -4.57
N ARG A 243 23.09 12.28 -4.45
CA ARG A 243 21.64 12.06 -4.29
C ARG A 243 21.08 12.75 -3.03
N LYS A 244 21.73 12.59 -1.88
CA LYS A 244 21.35 13.28 -0.63
C LYS A 244 21.38 14.80 -0.78
N SER A 245 22.40 15.34 -1.45
CA SER A 245 22.51 16.78 -1.68
C SER A 245 21.32 17.30 -2.48
N ILE A 246 20.87 16.55 -3.49
CA ILE A 246 19.66 16.89 -4.25
C ILE A 246 18.42 16.77 -3.37
N GLN A 247 18.24 15.64 -2.68
CA GLN A 247 17.08 15.42 -1.80
C GLN A 247 16.93 16.53 -0.76
N PHE A 248 18.02 16.91 -0.10
CA PHE A 248 18.07 18.02 0.85
C PHE A 248 17.56 19.34 0.23
N ILE A 249 17.99 19.65 -0.99
CA ILE A 249 17.51 20.83 -1.73
C ILE A 249 16.02 20.68 -2.07
N LEU A 250 15.51 19.48 -2.36
CA LEU A 250 14.13 19.24 -2.81
C LEU A 250 13.11 18.94 -1.70
N GLU A 251 13.51 18.72 -0.44
CA GLU A 251 12.62 18.27 0.65
C GLU A 251 11.87 19.40 1.37
N GLY A 252 12.36 20.64 1.33
CA GLY A 252 11.72 21.76 2.02
C GLY A 252 10.58 22.45 1.24
N PRO A 253 9.94 23.49 1.82
CA PRO A 253 8.95 24.32 1.12
C PRO A 253 9.52 24.90 -0.18
N SER A 254 8.64 25.28 -1.11
CA SER A 254 9.07 25.85 -2.40
C SER A 254 10.05 26.99 -2.15
N LEU A 255 11.11 27.10 -2.97
CA LEU A 255 12.12 28.17 -2.87
C LEU A 255 11.55 29.55 -3.28
N ASP A 256 10.23 29.64 -3.44
CA ASP A 256 9.41 30.74 -3.97
C ASP A 256 9.21 31.91 -2.97
N ARG A 257 9.70 31.79 -1.73
CA ARG A 257 9.37 32.74 -0.64
C ARG A 257 10.26 33.98 -0.58
N THR A 258 10.97 34.32 -1.64
CA THR A 258 11.95 35.41 -1.64
C THR A 258 11.34 36.82 -1.67
N MET A 259 10.03 37.00 -1.89
CA MET A 259 9.44 38.35 -2.06
C MET A 259 8.76 38.98 -0.83
N HIS A 260 8.66 38.32 0.33
CA HIS A 260 8.03 38.94 1.52
C HIS A 260 8.97 39.16 2.73
N LEU A 261 10.29 39.07 2.53
CA LEU A 261 11.28 39.27 3.59
C LEU A 261 12.21 40.48 3.34
N LEU A 262 11.73 41.52 2.66
CA LEU A 262 12.31 42.84 2.85
C LEU A 262 11.66 43.48 4.09
N PRO A 263 12.44 44.10 4.99
CA PRO A 263 11.91 44.69 6.21
C PRO A 263 11.16 45.97 5.85
N GLU A 264 9.85 45.89 5.63
CA GLU A 264 9.00 47.08 5.72
C GLU A 264 8.82 47.42 7.20
N ASN A 265 9.55 48.45 7.62
CA ASN A 265 9.20 49.24 8.78
C ASN A 265 7.78 49.79 8.58
N THR A 266 6.78 49.14 9.17
CA THR A 266 5.53 49.82 9.53
C THR A 266 4.91 49.17 10.75
N ALA A 267 4.51 50.03 11.67
CA ALA A 267 4.13 49.73 13.03
C ALA A 267 2.72 49.13 13.15
N GLU A 268 2.46 48.64 14.37
CA GLU A 268 1.16 48.46 15.03
C GLU A 268 0.37 47.16 14.80
N GLY A 269 0.38 46.33 15.86
CA GLY A 269 -0.86 45.96 16.55
C GLY A 269 -1.49 44.60 16.22
N LEU A 270 -1.23 43.61 17.09
CA LEU A 270 -2.19 42.73 17.80
C LEU A 270 -1.61 41.33 18.04
N ALA A 271 -1.65 40.92 19.31
CA ALA A 271 -1.01 39.74 19.85
C ALA A 271 -1.75 38.43 19.52
N ALA A 272 -0.98 37.39 19.17
CA ALA A 272 -1.33 35.97 19.25
C ALA A 272 -0.02 35.14 19.41
N PRO A 273 -0.07 33.90 19.94
CA PRO A 273 0.89 33.41 20.94
C PRO A 273 2.29 33.02 20.41
N SER A 274 3.22 32.99 21.36
CA SER A 274 4.69 32.96 21.28
C SER A 274 5.36 31.70 20.74
N ASP A 275 4.67 30.85 19.96
CA ASP A 275 5.24 29.63 19.34
C ASP A 275 5.77 29.84 17.91
N SER A 276 5.63 31.06 17.36
CA SER A 276 5.77 31.31 15.92
C SER A 276 7.13 31.89 15.47
N THR A 277 7.90 32.52 16.34
CA THR A 277 9.17 33.19 15.97
C THR A 277 10.32 32.21 15.80
N ALA A 278 10.50 31.27 16.73
CA ALA A 278 11.52 30.23 16.63
C ALA A 278 11.29 29.30 15.43
N SER A 279 10.02 28.95 15.16
CA SER A 279 9.63 28.14 14.00
C SER A 279 9.90 28.86 12.66
N ARG A 280 9.64 30.18 12.59
CA ARG A 280 9.96 31.02 11.43
C ARG A 280 11.47 31.14 11.20
N GLN A 281 12.25 31.43 12.25
CA GLN A 281 13.71 31.52 12.17
C GLN A 281 14.35 30.19 11.73
N ASN A 282 13.88 29.07 12.27
CA ASN A 282 14.33 27.74 11.84
C ASN A 282 13.99 27.46 10.37
N SER A 283 12.81 27.90 9.90
CA SER A 283 12.40 27.75 8.50
C SER A 283 13.24 28.59 7.54
N GLU A 284 13.56 29.84 7.92
CA GLU A 284 14.43 30.73 7.14
C GLU A 284 15.87 30.22 7.10
N GLN A 285 16.40 29.75 8.22
CA GLN A 285 17.74 29.15 8.28
C GLN A 285 17.83 27.88 7.42
N ALA A 286 16.81 27.01 7.47
CA ALA A 286 16.75 25.82 6.62
C ALA A 286 16.64 26.18 5.13
N MET A 287 15.96 27.28 4.78
CA MET A 287 15.87 27.77 3.41
C MET A 287 17.20 28.32 2.90
N ARG A 288 17.91 29.14 3.70
CA ARG A 288 19.25 29.65 3.37
C ARG A 288 20.24 28.51 3.17
N ALA A 289 20.27 27.54 4.09
CA ALA A 289 21.14 26.37 3.97
C ALA A 289 20.89 25.56 2.68
N ARG A 290 19.64 25.51 2.19
CA ARG A 290 19.31 24.88 0.91
C ARG A 290 19.81 25.69 -0.28
N LEU A 291 19.66 27.01 -0.27
CA LEU A 291 20.19 27.90 -1.32
C LEU A 291 21.72 27.81 -1.40
N ASP A 292 22.39 27.83 -0.24
CA ASP A 292 23.86 27.71 -0.15
C ASP A 292 24.37 26.35 -0.65
N ALA A 293 23.53 25.30 -0.59
CA ALA A 293 23.87 23.97 -1.08
C ALA A 293 23.77 23.83 -2.61
N ILE A 294 23.03 24.70 -3.30
CA ILE A 294 22.76 24.58 -4.75
C ILE A 294 24.03 24.62 -5.60
N PRO A 295 24.98 25.57 -5.43
CA PRO A 295 26.20 25.60 -6.23
C PRO A 295 27.05 24.33 -6.10
N SER A 296 27.08 23.76 -4.90
CA SER A 296 27.78 22.49 -4.63
C SER A 296 27.09 21.32 -5.33
N ALA A 297 25.75 21.24 -5.25
CA ALA A 297 24.96 20.22 -5.94
C ALA A 297 25.07 20.32 -7.46
N THR A 298 24.98 21.53 -8.03
CA THR A 298 25.18 21.82 -9.46
C THR A 298 26.53 21.30 -9.94
N ARG A 299 27.62 21.60 -9.21
CA ARG A 299 28.97 21.16 -9.57
C ARG A 299 29.10 19.65 -9.53
N LYS A 300 28.58 19.01 -8.48
CA LYS A 300 28.58 17.55 -8.32
C LYS A 300 27.77 16.87 -9.42
N LEU A 301 26.62 17.42 -9.81
CA LEU A 301 25.83 16.93 -10.92
C LEU A 301 26.53 17.11 -12.26
N GLY A 302 27.20 18.25 -12.47
CA GLY A 302 28.01 18.50 -13.64
C GLY A 302 29.15 17.50 -13.82
N ALA A 303 29.74 17.03 -12.71
CA ALA A 303 30.76 15.97 -12.72
C ALA A 303 30.17 14.59 -13.10
N VAL A 304 28.89 14.34 -12.81
CA VAL A 304 28.18 13.14 -13.28
C VAL A 304 27.84 13.26 -14.76
N ASN A 305 27.27 14.41 -15.15
CA ASN A 305 27.00 14.77 -16.53
C ASN A 305 26.84 16.30 -16.66
N PRO A 306 27.53 16.97 -17.61
CA PRO A 306 27.45 18.42 -17.74
C PRO A 306 26.04 18.96 -17.98
N SER A 307 25.22 18.29 -18.79
CA SER A 307 23.83 18.69 -19.06
C SER A 307 22.95 18.55 -17.83
N LEU A 308 23.21 17.54 -16.97
CA LEU A 308 22.50 17.36 -15.71
C LEU A 308 22.78 18.51 -14.73
N GLY A 309 24.05 18.94 -14.63
CA GLY A 309 24.45 20.10 -13.84
C GLY A 309 23.80 21.39 -14.34
N ARG A 310 23.89 21.69 -15.64
CA ARG A 310 23.29 22.89 -16.24
C ARG A 310 21.77 22.91 -16.15
N LEU A 311 21.11 21.76 -16.37
CA LEU A 311 19.66 21.65 -16.19
C LEU A 311 19.24 21.92 -14.75
N PHE A 312 20.00 21.42 -13.78
CA PHE A 312 19.74 21.67 -12.35
C PHE A 312 19.95 23.15 -12.01
N ASP A 313 21.05 23.76 -12.47
CA ASP A 313 21.35 25.16 -12.25
C ASP A 313 20.29 26.09 -12.84
N ARG A 314 19.86 25.82 -14.07
CA ARG A 314 18.76 26.56 -14.70
C ARG A 314 17.44 26.41 -13.92
N SER A 315 17.21 25.28 -13.29
CA SER A 315 15.95 24.99 -12.58
C SER A 315 15.94 25.48 -11.13
N PHE A 316 17.10 25.53 -10.47
CA PHE A 316 17.22 25.78 -9.02
C PHE A 316 18.28 26.84 -8.65
N GLY A 317 19.09 27.30 -9.60
CA GLY A 317 20.18 28.26 -9.39
C GLY A 317 19.69 29.64 -8.95
N VAL A 318 20.66 30.49 -8.61
CA VAL A 318 20.43 31.82 -8.01
C VAL A 318 19.59 32.73 -8.90
N GLU A 319 19.76 32.64 -10.23
CA GLU A 319 18.99 33.43 -11.19
C GLU A 319 17.52 33.00 -11.25
N SER A 320 17.22 31.72 -11.03
CA SER A 320 15.86 31.18 -10.99
C SER A 320 15.18 31.38 -9.63
N ALA A 321 15.96 31.50 -8.55
CA ALA A 321 15.47 31.85 -7.22
C ALA A 321 15.01 33.32 -7.09
N GLY A 322 15.25 34.14 -8.12
CA GLY A 322 14.95 35.58 -8.17
C GLY A 322 13.61 35.97 -8.78
N GLY A 323 12.73 35.04 -9.20
CA GLY A 323 11.39 35.43 -9.67
C GLY A 323 10.59 34.43 -10.51
N LEU A 324 11.12 33.23 -10.79
CA LEU A 324 10.36 32.18 -11.49
C LEU A 324 10.21 30.98 -10.56
N SER A 325 8.99 30.77 -10.05
CA SER A 325 8.62 29.58 -9.28
C SER A 325 9.19 28.33 -9.97
N VAL A 326 10.08 27.62 -9.27
CA VAL A 326 10.64 26.35 -9.76
C VAL A 326 9.49 25.46 -10.21
N LEU A 327 9.43 25.20 -11.52
CA LEU A 327 8.33 24.42 -12.08
C LEU A 327 8.32 23.02 -11.46
N SER A 328 7.13 22.60 -11.02
CA SER A 328 6.94 21.34 -10.30
C SER A 328 7.41 20.11 -11.09
N VAL A 329 7.48 20.21 -12.42
CA VAL A 329 7.98 19.18 -13.34
C VAL A 329 9.48 18.87 -13.13
N TYR A 330 10.35 19.88 -13.00
CA TYR A 330 11.78 19.67 -12.76
C TYR A 330 12.04 19.15 -11.35
N ARG A 331 11.27 19.63 -10.36
CA ARG A 331 11.33 19.10 -8.98
C ARG A 331 11.01 17.62 -8.93
N ARG A 332 9.95 17.18 -9.63
CA ARG A 332 9.58 15.75 -9.70
C ARG A 332 10.67 14.93 -10.39
N PHE A 333 11.24 15.45 -11.47
CA PHE A 333 12.31 14.79 -12.21
C PHE A 333 13.57 14.55 -11.37
N PHE A 334 14.15 15.61 -10.78
CA PHE A 334 15.34 15.46 -9.96
C PHE A 334 15.11 14.62 -8.70
N ARG A 335 13.88 14.64 -8.14
CA ARG A 335 13.51 13.73 -7.05
C ARG A 335 13.56 12.26 -7.49
N GLN A 336 13.07 11.94 -8.68
CA GLN A 336 13.16 10.57 -9.21
C GLN A 336 14.61 10.17 -9.51
N LEU A 337 15.42 11.05 -10.09
CA LEU A 337 16.84 10.76 -10.32
C LEU A 337 17.64 10.54 -9.05
N ALA A 338 17.27 11.21 -7.96
CA ALA A 338 17.89 11.10 -6.66
C ALA A 338 17.33 9.98 -5.79
N ALA A 339 16.31 9.24 -6.24
CA ALA A 339 15.73 8.14 -5.47
C ALA A 339 16.73 6.99 -5.28
N GLU A 340 16.61 6.28 -4.15
CA GLU A 340 17.43 5.07 -3.89
C GLU A 340 16.96 3.88 -4.72
N GLU A 341 15.66 3.84 -5.05
CA GLU A 341 15.06 2.95 -6.02
C GLU A 341 15.31 3.49 -7.43
N SER A 342 15.91 2.67 -8.29
CA SER A 342 16.31 3.14 -9.60
C SER A 342 15.21 2.90 -10.62
N VAL A 343 14.70 3.97 -11.24
CA VAL A 343 13.84 3.85 -12.42
C VAL A 343 14.52 3.07 -13.55
N LEU A 344 15.86 3.02 -13.56
CA LEU A 344 16.64 2.25 -14.54
C LEU A 344 16.48 0.74 -14.38
N GLN A 345 16.14 0.25 -13.19
CA GLN A 345 15.84 -1.18 -13.00
C GLN A 345 14.54 -1.59 -13.70
N LEU A 346 13.66 -0.63 -14.02
CA LEU A 346 12.43 -0.84 -14.77
C LEU A 346 12.61 -0.59 -16.27
N MET A 347 13.78 -0.12 -16.72
CA MET A 347 14.06 0.12 -18.13
C MET A 347 14.38 -1.20 -18.84
N THR A 348 13.39 -1.69 -19.59
CA THR A 348 13.55 -2.84 -20.48
C THR A 348 14.19 -2.43 -21.81
N ARG A 349 14.67 -3.40 -22.61
CA ARG A 349 15.21 -3.12 -23.96
C ARG A 349 14.25 -2.29 -24.83
N PRO A 350 12.94 -2.58 -24.91
CA PRO A 350 12.00 -1.74 -25.65
C PRO A 350 11.95 -0.29 -25.18
N VAL A 351 12.01 -0.05 -23.86
CA VAL A 351 12.00 1.31 -23.29
C VAL A 351 13.24 2.10 -23.71
N LEU A 352 14.42 1.47 -23.70
CA LEU A 352 15.66 2.10 -24.14
C LEU A 352 15.64 2.39 -25.65
N HIS A 353 15.12 1.47 -26.45
CA HIS A 353 14.99 1.69 -27.89
C HIS A 353 14.00 2.81 -28.22
N ASN A 354 12.87 2.87 -27.53
CA ASN A 354 11.91 3.97 -27.64
C ASN A 354 12.57 5.33 -27.35
N MET A 355 13.46 5.36 -26.35
CA MET A 355 14.23 6.56 -26.01
C MET A 355 15.27 6.92 -27.08
N GLU A 356 15.91 5.93 -27.72
CA GLU A 356 16.76 6.14 -28.90
C GLU A 356 15.97 6.75 -30.06
N THR A 357 14.80 6.19 -30.39
CA THR A 357 13.93 6.72 -31.45
C THR A 357 13.52 8.15 -31.17
N PHE A 358 13.13 8.47 -29.93
CA PHE A 358 12.84 9.86 -29.54
C PHE A 358 14.06 10.79 -29.73
N LEU A 359 15.26 10.35 -29.37
CA LEU A 359 16.47 11.16 -29.50
C LEU A 359 16.90 11.43 -30.96
N LEU A 360 16.45 10.61 -31.92
CA LEU A 360 16.71 10.81 -33.34
C LEU A 360 15.83 11.91 -33.95
N ASP A 361 14.59 12.03 -33.49
CA ASP A 361 13.61 13.02 -33.96
C ASP A 361 12.74 13.50 -32.78
N PRO A 362 13.27 14.39 -31.92
CA PRO A 362 12.57 14.80 -30.72
C PRO A 362 11.43 15.75 -31.07
N GLY A 363 10.19 15.29 -30.85
CA GLY A 363 9.01 16.06 -31.24
C GLY A 363 7.73 15.52 -30.63
N THR A 364 6.61 16.15 -30.98
CA THR A 364 5.27 15.74 -30.51
C THR A 364 4.90 14.33 -30.97
N GLY A 365 5.34 13.91 -32.17
CA GLY A 365 5.09 12.58 -32.71
C GLY A 365 5.84 11.46 -31.97
N THR A 366 7.02 11.75 -31.41
CA THR A 366 7.86 10.77 -30.71
C THR A 366 7.74 10.86 -29.19
N LEU A 367 7.17 11.94 -28.64
CA LEU A 367 6.94 12.12 -27.19
C LEU A 367 6.23 10.90 -26.52
N PRO A 368 5.21 10.26 -27.10
CA PRO A 368 4.56 9.09 -26.49
C PRO A 368 5.51 7.92 -26.20
N LEU A 369 6.65 7.83 -26.88
CA LEU A 369 7.68 6.82 -26.66
C LEU A 369 8.33 6.94 -25.26
N LEU A 370 8.23 8.11 -24.62
CA LEU A 370 8.78 8.38 -23.29
C LEU A 370 7.79 8.15 -22.13
N THR A 371 6.58 7.63 -22.40
CA THR A 371 5.54 7.39 -21.38
C THR A 371 6.00 6.53 -20.20
N MET A 372 6.92 5.59 -20.45
CA MET A 372 7.53 4.74 -19.42
C MET A 372 8.53 5.49 -18.51
N PHE A 373 8.79 6.77 -18.78
CA PHE A 373 9.56 7.67 -17.91
C PHE A 373 8.73 8.93 -17.61
N PRO A 374 7.74 8.87 -16.70
CA PRO A 374 6.75 9.93 -16.54
C PRO A 374 7.34 11.31 -16.21
N ALA A 375 8.40 11.40 -15.39
CA ALA A 375 8.96 12.71 -15.08
C ALA A 375 9.75 13.33 -16.25
N LEU A 376 10.36 12.53 -17.10
CA LEU A 376 11.04 13.00 -18.30
C LEU A 376 10.03 13.39 -19.38
N TYR A 377 9.00 12.56 -19.58
CA TYR A 377 7.85 12.89 -20.42
C TYR A 377 7.27 14.26 -20.06
N ASN A 378 7.04 14.53 -18.77
CA ASN A 378 6.49 15.80 -18.31
C ASN A 378 7.41 17.01 -18.58
N ILE A 379 8.74 16.84 -18.46
CA ILE A 379 9.69 17.91 -18.82
C ILE A 379 9.64 18.18 -20.32
N ILE A 380 9.75 17.14 -21.15
CA ILE A 380 9.76 17.29 -22.61
C ILE A 380 8.43 17.88 -23.09
N GLN A 381 7.30 17.41 -22.55
CA GLN A 381 5.98 17.96 -22.85
C GLN A 381 5.89 19.45 -22.47
N HIS A 382 6.48 19.85 -21.35
CA HIS A 382 6.53 21.25 -20.95
C HIS A 382 7.37 22.08 -21.95
N GLU A 383 8.57 21.62 -22.29
CA GLU A 383 9.49 22.35 -23.17
C GLU A 383 9.07 22.36 -24.65
N LEU A 384 8.28 21.38 -25.11
CA LEU A 384 7.77 21.30 -26.48
C LEU A 384 6.95 22.53 -26.92
N HIS A 385 6.45 23.33 -25.99
CA HIS A 385 5.73 24.58 -26.29
C HIS A 385 6.66 25.72 -26.71
N THR A 386 7.94 25.68 -26.31
CA THR A 386 8.92 26.74 -26.52
C THR A 386 10.13 26.32 -27.35
N ASP A 387 10.34 25.00 -27.47
CA ASP A 387 11.49 24.27 -28.03
C ASP A 387 12.21 23.47 -26.93
N ILE A 388 12.62 22.23 -27.24
CA ILE A 388 13.23 21.33 -26.27
C ILE A 388 14.66 21.78 -26.02
N HIS A 389 15.00 22.02 -24.77
CA HIS A 389 16.31 22.55 -24.46
C HIS A 389 17.42 21.51 -24.67
N ILE A 390 18.58 21.97 -25.16
CA ILE A 390 19.72 21.09 -25.44
C ILE A 390 20.23 20.33 -24.22
N ASP A 391 20.16 20.94 -23.03
CA ASP A 391 20.51 20.25 -21.79
C ASP A 391 19.51 19.16 -21.41
N THR A 392 18.23 19.34 -21.73
CA THR A 392 17.22 18.30 -21.52
C THR A 392 17.48 17.11 -22.44
N LEU A 393 17.78 17.35 -23.72
CA LEU A 393 18.19 16.29 -24.65
C LEU A 393 19.51 15.63 -24.23
N GLY A 394 20.46 16.40 -23.70
CA GLY A 394 21.71 15.89 -23.14
C GLY A 394 21.48 14.96 -21.94
N VAL A 395 20.52 15.29 -21.07
CA VAL A 395 20.09 14.44 -19.96
C VAL A 395 19.37 13.18 -20.46
N CYS A 396 18.52 13.27 -21.50
CA CYS A 396 17.92 12.10 -22.15
C CYS A 396 19.01 11.14 -22.66
N LYS A 397 20.02 11.66 -23.38
CA LYS A 397 21.12 10.85 -23.90
C LYS A 397 21.94 10.20 -22.78
N TRP A 398 22.20 10.94 -21.71
CA TRP A 398 22.87 10.39 -20.53
C TRP A 398 22.06 9.25 -19.87
N LEU A 399 20.75 9.45 -19.68
CA LEU A 399 19.85 8.43 -19.13
C LEU A 399 19.81 7.17 -19.99
N LEU A 400 19.79 7.31 -21.32
CA LEU A 400 19.86 6.18 -22.24
C LEU A 400 21.14 5.36 -22.06
N ILE A 401 22.30 6.02 -22.08
CA ILE A 401 23.61 5.36 -21.88
C ILE A 401 23.65 4.67 -20.52
N ARG A 402 23.14 5.35 -19.49
CA ARG A 402 23.11 4.84 -18.13
C ARG A 402 22.18 3.63 -17.99
N GLY A 403 21.00 3.69 -18.61
CA GLY A 403 20.03 2.61 -18.66
C GLY A 403 20.59 1.36 -19.35
N TRP A 404 21.24 1.53 -20.51
CA TRP A 404 21.95 0.42 -21.17
C TRP A 404 23.06 -0.16 -20.30
N THR A 405 23.86 0.69 -19.63
CA THR A 405 24.92 0.23 -18.72
C THR A 405 24.38 -0.64 -17.58
N VAL A 406 23.29 -0.21 -16.94
CA VAL A 406 22.66 -0.98 -15.84
C VAL A 406 22.04 -2.26 -16.38
N LEU A 407 21.33 -2.20 -17.52
CA LEU A 407 20.68 -3.36 -18.12
C LEU A 407 21.70 -4.41 -18.58
N LEU A 408 22.80 -4.00 -19.21
CA LEU A 408 23.87 -4.92 -19.59
C LEU A 408 24.52 -5.54 -18.37
N GLY A 409 24.80 -4.76 -17.31
CA GLY A 409 25.31 -5.29 -16.04
C GLY A 409 24.36 -6.25 -15.31
N LEU A 410 23.06 -6.19 -15.61
CA LEU A 410 22.05 -7.14 -15.10
C LEU A 410 21.96 -8.43 -15.93
N ILE A 411 22.31 -8.37 -17.21
CA ILE A 411 22.18 -9.49 -18.16
C ILE A 411 23.51 -10.21 -18.37
N SER A 412 24.64 -9.55 -18.16
CA SER A 412 25.97 -10.17 -18.23
C SER A 412 26.13 -11.15 -17.07
N GLU A 413 25.87 -12.42 -17.35
CA GLU A 413 26.38 -13.56 -16.59
C GLU A 413 27.88 -13.70 -16.92
N ASP A 414 28.73 -13.44 -15.93
CA ASP A 414 30.06 -14.06 -15.88
C ASP A 414 30.01 -15.26 -14.92
#